data_AF-A0A7V3RMD5-F1
#
_entry.id   AF-A0A7V3RMD5-F1
#
_cell.length_a   1.000
_cell.length_b   1.000
_cell.length_c   1.000
_cell.angle_alpha   90.00
_cell.angle_beta   90.00
_cell.angle_gamma   90.00
#
_symmetry.space_group_name_H-M   'P 1'
#
loop_
_entity.id
_entity.type
_entity.pdbx_description
1 polymer ?
#
loop_
_entity_poly.entity_id
_entity_poly.type
_entity_poly.pdbx_seq_one_letter_code
_entity_poly.pdbx_strand_id
1 'polypeptide(L)'
;MRGASEAEQAEARSLIAQAVERYGRDLPHTEADKDQVQRILDQARQEAPARAADRWGLLGTFGLNRWLTPIDDAVRNPFIPYGLAGIIFGAAMVFFAYIGFDAVSTQAEEALRPQRDVPLAILASLIICTILYIGVAAVITGMVPYPDIDTEAAVAAAFRQRGEGVQTPLLKGLLRGASGLISLGAIAGMTSVLLITFLGQVRIFLAMARDGLLPPSIFAAVHPRFKTPHLSTLLVGIVISLVAAFTPITMLEKMVNIGTLMAFVMVCAAVMVLRIQRPHVERPFRTPCLFVFGPLGIVVNLVMMLFLPPTT
;
A
#
# COMPACT_ATOMS: atom_id res chain seq x y z
N MET A 1 -29.45 -29.44 -33.19
CA MET A 1 -28.40 -28.40 -33.28
C MET A 1 -28.81 -27.43 -34.38
N ARG A 2 -29.42 -26.29 -34.03
CA ARG A 2 -29.84 -25.28 -35.02
C ARG A 2 -28.60 -24.51 -35.47
N GLY A 3 -28.33 -24.50 -36.78
CA GLY A 3 -27.24 -23.73 -37.36
C GLY A 3 -27.45 -22.24 -37.13
N ALA A 4 -26.39 -21.53 -36.75
CA ALA A 4 -26.39 -20.07 -36.63
C ALA A 4 -26.88 -19.45 -37.94
N SER A 5 -27.72 -18.41 -37.83
CA SER A 5 -28.34 -17.78 -39.01
C SER A 5 -27.27 -17.18 -39.93
N GLU A 6 -27.54 -17.12 -41.24
CA GLU A 6 -26.59 -16.54 -42.21
C GLU A 6 -26.20 -15.09 -41.86
N ALA A 7 -27.07 -14.35 -41.18
CA ALA A 7 -26.81 -13.01 -40.68
C ALA A 7 -25.76 -12.99 -39.56
N GLU A 8 -25.84 -13.90 -38.59
CA GLU A 8 -24.85 -14.03 -37.51
C GLU A 8 -23.47 -14.44 -38.04
N GLN A 9 -23.44 -15.29 -39.07
CA GLN A 9 -22.18 -15.68 -39.73
C GLN A 9 -21.57 -14.53 -40.54
N ALA A 10 -22.41 -13.70 -41.16
CA ALA A 10 -21.95 -12.50 -41.89
C ALA A 10 -21.40 -11.43 -40.94
N GLU A 11 -22.07 -11.21 -39.80
CA GLU A 11 -21.61 -10.29 -38.76
C GLU A 11 -20.29 -10.75 -38.13
N ALA A 12 -20.19 -12.05 -37.80
CA ALA A 12 -18.95 -12.64 -37.30
C ALA A 12 -17.78 -12.48 -38.29
N ARG A 13 -18.01 -12.70 -39.59
CA ARG A 13 -16.98 -12.49 -40.63
C ARG A 13 -16.55 -11.02 -40.72
N SER A 14 -17.48 -10.08 -40.54
CA SER A 14 -17.19 -8.64 -40.57
C SER A 14 -16.33 -8.20 -39.37
N LEU A 15 -16.62 -8.74 -38.19
CA LEU A 15 -15.87 -8.45 -36.96
C LEU A 15 -14.47 -9.05 -37.01
N ILE A 16 -14.33 -10.25 -37.58
CA ILE A 16 -13.04 -10.89 -37.81
C ILE A 16 -12.21 -10.07 -38.81
N ALA A 17 -12.81 -9.58 -39.89
CA ALA A 17 -12.10 -8.73 -40.86
C ALA A 17 -11.58 -7.44 -40.22
N GLN A 18 -12.38 -6.78 -39.38
CA GLN A 18 -11.96 -5.58 -38.63
C GLN A 18 -10.86 -5.88 -37.61
N ALA A 19 -10.93 -7.03 -36.93
CA ALA A 19 -9.90 -7.45 -35.99
C ALA A 19 -8.58 -7.79 -36.70
N VAL A 20 -8.64 -8.45 -37.85
CA VAL A 20 -7.46 -8.74 -38.69
C VAL A 20 -6.86 -7.47 -39.28
N GLU A 21 -7.65 -6.46 -39.62
CA GLU A 21 -7.13 -5.17 -40.07
C GLU A 21 -6.44 -4.40 -38.93
N ARG A 22 -7.02 -4.44 -37.73
CA ARG A 22 -6.51 -3.70 -36.55
C ARG A 22 -5.30 -4.34 -35.89
N TYR A 23 -5.26 -5.67 -35.82
CA TYR A 23 -4.22 -6.44 -35.10
C TYR A 23 -3.39 -7.33 -36.04
N GLY A 24 -3.63 -7.28 -37.36
CA GLY A 24 -2.98 -8.11 -38.36
C GLY A 24 -1.47 -8.00 -38.42
N ARG A 25 -0.91 -6.84 -38.03
CA ARG A 25 0.54 -6.63 -37.95
C ARG A 25 1.19 -7.27 -36.72
N ASP A 26 0.41 -7.52 -35.67
CA ASP A 26 0.87 -8.09 -34.40
C ASP A 26 0.58 -9.61 -34.32
N LEU A 27 -0.04 -10.17 -35.36
CA LEU A 27 -0.35 -11.59 -35.45
C LEU A 27 0.89 -12.37 -35.93
N PRO A 28 1.22 -13.50 -35.28
CA PRO A 28 2.40 -14.29 -35.63
C PRO A 28 2.30 -14.80 -37.08
N HIS A 29 3.22 -14.36 -37.93
CA HIS A 29 3.22 -14.66 -39.36
C HIS A 29 4.02 -15.92 -39.71
N THR A 30 5.03 -16.26 -38.91
CA THR A 30 5.90 -17.43 -39.11
C THR A 30 5.42 -18.62 -38.29
N GLU A 31 5.60 -19.85 -38.77
CA GLU A 31 5.36 -21.09 -37.98
C GLU A 31 6.10 -21.04 -36.62
N ALA A 32 7.33 -20.52 -36.62
CA ALA A 32 8.12 -20.32 -35.39
C ALA A 32 7.48 -19.31 -34.41
N ASP A 33 6.83 -18.25 -34.92
CA ASP A 33 6.15 -17.25 -34.09
C ASP A 33 4.86 -17.83 -33.50
N LYS A 34 4.15 -18.66 -34.27
CA LYS A 34 2.95 -19.37 -33.80
C LYS A 34 3.31 -20.35 -32.68
N ASP A 35 4.38 -21.13 -32.86
CA ASP A 35 4.91 -22.01 -31.82
C ASP A 35 5.34 -21.24 -30.57
N GLN A 36 5.96 -20.07 -30.74
CA GLN A 36 6.36 -19.22 -29.62
C GLN A 36 5.14 -18.67 -28.87
N VAL A 37 4.10 -18.21 -29.58
CA VAL A 37 2.84 -17.77 -28.99
C VAL A 37 2.14 -18.92 -28.27
N GLN A 38 2.17 -20.13 -28.83
CA GLN A 38 1.58 -21.32 -28.21
C GLN A 38 2.32 -21.69 -26.91
N ARG A 39 3.65 -21.65 -26.90
CA ARG A 39 4.46 -21.84 -25.68
C ARG A 39 4.17 -20.78 -24.62
N ILE A 40 4.05 -19.51 -25.01
CA ILE A 40 3.70 -18.42 -24.10
C ILE A 40 2.29 -18.62 -23.53
N LEU A 41 1.32 -19.06 -24.34
CA LEU A 41 -0.05 -19.37 -23.91
C LEU A 41 -0.11 -20.57 -22.97
N ASP A 42 0.65 -21.62 -23.25
CA ASP A 42 0.71 -22.81 -22.40
C ASP A 42 1.41 -22.50 -21.08
N GLN A 43 2.48 -21.72 -21.10
CA GLN A 43 3.13 -21.19 -19.90
C GLN A 43 2.15 -20.29 -19.11
N ALA A 44 1.44 -19.38 -19.77
CA ALA A 44 0.43 -18.55 -19.13
C ALA A 44 -0.73 -19.37 -18.54
N ARG A 45 -1.14 -20.48 -19.17
CA ARG A 45 -2.15 -21.40 -18.63
C ARG A 45 -1.66 -22.17 -17.42
N GLN A 46 -0.38 -22.53 -17.37
CA GLN A 46 0.22 -23.20 -16.21
C GLN A 46 0.42 -22.23 -15.04
N GLU A 47 0.79 -20.97 -15.32
CA GLU A 47 0.96 -19.93 -14.31
C GLU A 47 -0.36 -19.27 -13.87
N ALA A 48 -1.41 -19.34 -14.69
CA ALA A 48 -2.73 -18.78 -14.40
C ALA A 48 -3.34 -19.21 -13.06
N PRO A 49 -3.37 -20.50 -12.67
CA PRO A 49 -3.92 -20.90 -11.37
C PRO A 49 -3.10 -20.37 -10.19
N ALA A 50 -1.76 -20.29 -10.30
CA ALA A 50 -0.91 -19.69 -9.28
C ALA A 50 -1.15 -18.18 -9.16
N ARG A 51 -1.16 -17.46 -10.28
CA ARG A 51 -1.47 -16.02 -10.32
C ARG A 51 -2.92 -15.71 -9.90
N ALA A 52 -3.86 -16.62 -10.13
CA ALA A 52 -5.25 -16.48 -9.69
C ALA A 52 -5.43 -16.74 -8.19
N ALA A 53 -4.59 -17.59 -7.59
CA ALA A 53 -4.52 -17.73 -6.13
C ALA A 53 -3.89 -16.50 -5.48
N ASP A 54 -2.82 -15.95 -6.07
CA ASP A 54 -2.19 -14.71 -5.61
C ASP A 54 -3.15 -13.52 -5.54
N ARG A 55 -4.12 -13.45 -6.46
CA ARG A 55 -5.17 -12.39 -6.47
C ARG A 55 -6.01 -12.34 -5.19
N TRP A 56 -6.13 -13.46 -4.47
CA TRP A 56 -6.95 -13.58 -3.27
C TRP A 56 -6.11 -13.78 -2.00
N GLY A 57 -4.77 -13.67 -2.08
CA GLY A 57 -3.88 -13.89 -0.95
C GLY A 57 -4.11 -15.24 -0.27
N LEU A 58 -4.13 -15.25 1.07
CA LEU A 58 -4.43 -16.44 1.87
C LEU A 58 -5.86 -16.96 1.67
N LEU A 59 -6.83 -16.14 1.25
CA LEU A 59 -8.19 -16.64 0.94
C LEU A 59 -8.20 -17.55 -0.28
N GLY A 60 -7.25 -17.36 -1.20
CA GLY A 60 -7.01 -18.26 -2.31
C GLY A 60 -6.53 -19.64 -1.86
N THR A 61 -5.67 -19.72 -0.84
CA THR A 61 -5.15 -20.99 -0.31
C THR A 61 -6.21 -21.78 0.46
N PHE A 62 -7.18 -21.11 1.08
CA PHE A 62 -8.34 -21.75 1.72
C PHE A 62 -9.45 -22.18 0.73
N GLY A 63 -9.28 -21.95 -0.58
CA GLY A 63 -10.25 -22.35 -1.61
C GLY A 63 -11.54 -21.52 -1.64
N LEU A 64 -11.59 -20.39 -0.90
CA LEU A 64 -12.72 -19.44 -0.93
C LEU A 64 -12.83 -18.72 -2.27
N ASN A 65 -11.76 -18.70 -3.07
CA ASN A 65 -11.74 -18.14 -4.42
C ASN A 65 -12.86 -18.70 -5.31
N ARG A 66 -13.24 -19.97 -5.18
CA ARG A 66 -14.29 -20.61 -5.99
C ARG A 66 -15.67 -19.98 -5.80
N TRP A 67 -15.95 -19.44 -4.62
CA TRP A 67 -17.22 -18.77 -4.30
C TRP A 67 -17.18 -17.26 -4.57
N LEU A 68 -16.02 -16.63 -4.39
CA LEU A 68 -15.89 -15.18 -4.51
C LEU A 68 -15.59 -14.70 -5.93
N THR A 69 -14.91 -15.50 -6.76
CA THR A 69 -14.56 -15.14 -8.14
C THR A 69 -15.78 -14.83 -9.03
N PRO A 70 -16.89 -15.60 -8.98
CA PRO A 70 -18.08 -15.27 -9.76
C PRO A 70 -18.70 -13.92 -9.37
N ILE A 71 -18.64 -13.56 -8.09
CA ILE A 71 -19.13 -12.29 -7.56
C ILE A 71 -18.19 -11.14 -7.98
N ASP A 72 -16.89 -11.38 -7.91
CA ASP A 72 -15.85 -10.44 -8.32
C ASP A 72 -15.94 -10.11 -9.82
N ASP A 73 -16.10 -11.12 -10.66
CA ASP A 73 -16.21 -10.99 -12.11
C ASP A 73 -17.48 -10.22 -12.52
N ALA A 74 -18.56 -10.32 -11.74
CA ALA A 74 -19.80 -9.57 -11.98
C ALA A 74 -19.68 -8.05 -11.74
N VAL A 75 -18.71 -7.61 -10.93
CA VAL A 75 -18.52 -6.19 -10.56
C VAL A 75 -17.54 -5.47 -11.49
N ARG A 76 -16.85 -6.21 -12.38
CA ARG A 76 -15.83 -5.66 -13.26
C ARG A 76 -16.39 -4.64 -14.25
N ASN A 77 -15.67 -3.53 -14.37
CA ASN A 77 -15.94 -2.46 -15.32
C ASN A 77 -14.63 -1.69 -15.59
N PRO A 78 -14.59 -0.72 -16.52
CA PRO A 78 -13.36 0.03 -16.82
C PRO A 78 -12.76 0.79 -15.62
N PHE A 79 -13.56 1.10 -14.58
CA PHE A 79 -13.08 1.69 -13.32
C PHE A 79 -12.55 0.64 -12.34
N ILE A 80 -13.07 -0.59 -12.40
CA ILE A 80 -12.67 -1.73 -11.57
C ILE A 80 -12.19 -2.90 -12.48
N PRO A 81 -11.07 -2.72 -13.21
CA PRO A 81 -10.62 -3.73 -14.18
C PRO A 81 -10.18 -5.05 -13.51
N TYR A 82 -9.74 -4.96 -12.25
CA TYR A 82 -9.23 -6.08 -11.45
C TYR A 82 -10.24 -6.63 -10.42
N GLY A 83 -11.52 -6.23 -10.52
CA GLY A 83 -12.54 -6.63 -9.56
C GLY A 83 -12.36 -6.04 -8.15
N LEU A 84 -13.24 -6.43 -7.23
CA LEU A 84 -13.16 -6.13 -5.81
C LEU A 84 -11.89 -6.70 -5.17
N ALA A 85 -11.44 -7.87 -5.62
CA ALA A 85 -10.19 -8.47 -5.15
C ALA A 85 -8.99 -7.54 -5.39
N GLY A 86 -8.91 -6.93 -6.58
CA GLY A 86 -7.88 -5.95 -6.90
C GLY A 86 -7.96 -4.68 -6.03
N ILE A 87 -9.16 -4.23 -5.68
CA ILE A 87 -9.35 -3.09 -4.77
C ILE A 87 -8.83 -3.42 -3.37
N ILE A 88 -9.20 -4.56 -2.81
CA ILE A 88 -8.79 -4.95 -1.45
C ILE A 88 -7.28 -5.20 -1.39
N PHE A 89 -6.72 -5.85 -2.41
CA PHE A 89 -5.28 -6.03 -2.55
C PHE A 89 -4.54 -4.69 -2.64
N GLY A 90 -5.00 -3.77 -3.50
CA GLY A 90 -4.45 -2.43 -3.61
C GLY A 90 -4.56 -1.64 -2.31
N ALA A 91 -5.69 -1.74 -1.60
CA ALA A 91 -5.88 -1.11 -0.30
C ALA A 91 -4.89 -1.63 0.75
N ALA A 92 -4.58 -2.94 0.73
CA ALA A 92 -3.65 -3.56 1.65
C ALA A 92 -2.18 -3.18 1.35
N MET A 93 -1.83 -2.90 0.09
CA MET A 93 -0.52 -2.33 -0.28
C MET A 93 -0.43 -0.85 0.14
N VAL A 94 -1.40 -0.03 -0.29
CA VAL A 94 -1.44 1.43 0.00
C VAL A 94 -1.59 1.72 1.49
N PHE A 95 -2.01 0.75 2.31
CA PHE A 95 -2.01 0.86 3.77
C PHE A 95 -0.65 1.34 4.33
N PHE A 96 0.46 0.94 3.70
CA PHE A 96 1.80 1.41 4.08
C PHE A 96 1.90 2.95 4.15
N ALA A 97 1.24 3.66 3.23
CA ALA A 97 1.25 5.12 3.18
C ALA A 97 0.54 5.77 4.39
N TYR A 98 -0.35 5.05 5.07
CA TYR A 98 -1.03 5.54 6.26
C TYR A 98 -0.23 5.35 7.55
N ILE A 99 0.88 4.62 7.51
CA ILE A 99 1.73 4.38 8.70
C ILE A 99 2.43 5.69 9.07
N GLY A 100 2.43 6.03 10.36
CA GLY A 100 3.11 7.22 10.89
C GLY A 100 2.23 8.14 11.73
N PHE A 101 0.91 7.97 11.73
CA PHE A 101 0.03 8.74 12.64
C PHE A 101 0.32 8.42 14.12
N ASP A 102 0.79 7.21 14.41
CA ASP A 102 1.16 6.73 15.73
C ASP A 102 2.45 7.39 16.26
N ALA A 103 3.30 7.94 15.37
CA ALA A 103 4.50 8.67 15.77
C ALA A 103 4.17 9.91 16.64
N VAL A 104 2.99 10.50 16.48
CA VAL A 104 2.51 11.61 17.31
C VAL A 104 2.39 11.19 18.77
N SER A 105 1.99 9.94 19.04
CA SER A 105 1.85 9.43 20.40
C SER A 105 3.20 9.25 21.11
N THR A 106 4.26 8.96 20.35
CA THR A 106 5.63 8.81 20.91
C THR A 106 6.23 10.13 21.39
N GLN A 107 5.65 11.25 20.96
CA GLN A 107 6.03 12.62 21.34
C GLN A 107 4.98 13.28 22.24
N ALA A 108 4.04 12.50 22.78
CA ALA A 108 3.02 13.03 23.68
C ALA A 108 3.62 13.68 24.95
N GLU A 109 4.80 13.24 25.39
CA GLU A 109 5.51 13.83 26.54
C GLU A 109 5.96 15.27 26.30
N GLU A 110 6.07 15.71 25.04
CA GLU A 110 6.48 17.07 24.65
C GLU A 110 5.29 17.98 24.35
N ALA A 111 4.07 17.45 24.33
CA ALA A 111 2.86 18.24 24.10
C ALA A 111 2.48 19.04 25.35
N LEU A 112 2.06 20.30 25.17
CA LEU A 112 1.58 21.15 26.27
C LEU A 112 0.28 20.60 26.89
N ARG A 113 -0.64 20.08 26.06
CA ARG A 113 -1.90 19.47 26.51
C ARG A 113 -2.12 18.12 25.81
N PRO A 114 -1.36 17.08 26.19
CA PRO A 114 -1.38 15.79 25.49
C PRO A 114 -2.77 15.16 25.45
N GLN A 115 -3.59 15.44 26.47
CA GLN A 115 -4.96 14.94 26.60
C GLN A 115 -5.89 15.33 25.44
N ARG A 116 -5.67 16.49 24.81
CA ARG A 116 -6.53 17.02 23.74
C ARG A 116 -5.76 17.15 22.42
N ASP A 117 -4.51 17.57 22.49
CA ASP A 117 -3.72 17.90 21.31
C ASP A 117 -3.29 16.61 20.57
N VAL A 118 -2.92 15.54 21.28
CA VAL A 118 -2.50 14.27 20.66
C VAL A 118 -3.66 13.58 19.92
N PRO A 119 -4.85 13.36 20.51
CA PRO A 119 -5.97 12.77 19.78
C PRO A 119 -6.42 13.62 18.58
N LEU A 120 -6.43 14.95 18.73
CA LEU A 120 -6.81 15.85 17.65
C LEU A 120 -5.81 15.80 16.50
N ALA A 121 -4.51 15.79 16.81
CA ALA A 121 -3.45 15.71 15.82
C ALA A 121 -3.51 14.40 15.03
N ILE A 122 -3.74 13.25 15.69
CA ILE A 122 -3.88 11.95 15.03
C ILE A 122 -5.09 11.93 14.07
N LEU A 123 -6.25 12.40 14.51
CA LEU A 123 -7.46 12.41 13.68
C LEU A 123 -7.36 13.41 12.53
N ALA A 124 -6.86 14.62 12.80
CA ALA A 124 -6.72 15.65 11.78
C ALA A 124 -5.70 15.25 10.71
N SER A 125 -4.55 14.68 11.10
CA SER A 125 -3.54 14.23 10.15
C SER A 125 -4.08 13.11 9.25
N LEU A 126 -4.75 12.11 9.82
CA LEU A 126 -5.38 11.02 9.06
C LEU A 126 -6.40 11.54 8.03
N ILE A 127 -7.30 12.45 8.44
CA ILE A 127 -8.34 12.99 7.54
C ILE A 127 -7.70 13.79 6.40
N ILE A 128 -6.75 14.68 6.73
CA ILE A 128 -6.07 15.52 5.73
C ILE A 128 -5.29 14.64 4.74
N CYS A 129 -4.50 13.68 5.25
CA CYS A 129 -3.75 12.75 4.41
C CYS A 129 -4.67 11.92 3.52
N THR A 130 -5.80 11.43 4.04
CA THR A 130 -6.79 10.67 3.26
C THR A 130 -7.31 11.48 2.07
N ILE A 131 -7.70 12.74 2.30
CA ILE A 131 -8.19 13.63 1.25
C ILE A 131 -7.11 13.87 0.19
N LEU A 132 -5.87 14.12 0.63
CA LEU A 132 -4.75 14.32 -0.28
C LEU A 132 -4.42 13.06 -1.09
N TYR A 133 -4.46 11.87 -0.48
CA TYR A 133 -4.21 10.61 -1.19
C TYR A 133 -5.28 10.31 -2.24
N ILE A 134 -6.55 10.51 -1.91
CA ILE A 134 -7.65 10.39 -2.87
C ILE A 134 -7.46 11.40 -4.02
N GLY A 135 -7.10 12.64 -3.70
CA GLY A 135 -6.82 13.68 -4.70
C GLY A 135 -5.67 13.32 -5.64
N VAL A 136 -4.54 12.86 -5.08
CA VAL A 136 -3.37 12.44 -5.86
C VAL A 136 -3.70 11.23 -6.74
N ALA A 137 -4.40 10.23 -6.21
CA ALA A 137 -4.82 9.06 -6.97
C ALA A 137 -5.74 9.45 -8.15
N ALA A 138 -6.72 10.32 -7.91
CA ALA A 138 -7.62 10.82 -8.95
C ALA A 138 -6.88 11.61 -10.04
N VAL A 139 -5.93 12.46 -9.65
CA VAL A 139 -5.14 13.26 -10.60
C VAL A 139 -4.23 12.37 -11.45
N ILE A 140 -3.49 11.43 -10.85
CA ILE A 140 -2.54 10.58 -11.57
C ILE A 140 -3.27 9.65 -12.53
N THR A 141 -4.34 8.97 -12.07
CA THR A 141 -5.14 8.08 -12.93
C THR A 141 -5.89 8.83 -14.03
N GLY A 142 -6.20 10.11 -13.83
CA GLY A 142 -6.71 10.99 -14.89
C GLY A 142 -5.64 11.50 -15.87
N MET A 143 -4.37 11.53 -15.45
CA MET A 143 -3.25 11.98 -16.27
C MET A 143 -2.65 10.87 -17.12
N VAL A 144 -2.48 9.67 -16.58
CA VAL A 144 -1.78 8.56 -17.24
C VAL A 144 -2.64 7.30 -17.14
N PRO A 145 -2.82 6.53 -18.24
CA PRO A 145 -3.47 5.22 -18.18
C PRO A 145 -2.80 4.35 -17.10
N TYR A 146 -3.61 3.65 -16.29
CA TYR A 146 -3.09 2.87 -15.15
C TYR A 146 -1.97 1.86 -15.49
N PRO A 147 -1.89 1.23 -16.68
CA PRO A 147 -0.79 0.30 -17.00
C PRO A 147 0.56 1.00 -17.17
N ASP A 148 0.56 2.30 -17.50
CA ASP A 148 1.75 3.07 -17.85
C ASP A 148 2.25 3.93 -16.68
N ILE A 149 1.65 3.78 -15.48
CA ILE A 149 2.08 4.51 -14.28
C ILE A 149 3.40 3.91 -13.80
N ASP A 150 4.42 4.77 -13.75
CA ASP A 150 5.73 4.45 -13.16
C ASP A 150 5.59 4.11 -11.67
N THR A 151 6.11 2.95 -11.27
CA THR A 151 6.01 2.46 -9.88
C THR A 151 7.03 3.07 -8.92
N GLU A 152 8.13 3.64 -9.43
CA GLU A 152 9.18 4.24 -8.61
C GLU A 152 8.93 5.73 -8.37
N ALA A 153 8.46 6.45 -9.39
CA ALA A 153 8.30 7.90 -9.35
C ALA A 153 6.96 8.38 -9.96
N ALA A 154 5.87 7.67 -9.66
CA ALA A 154 4.52 7.89 -10.23
C ALA A 154 4.13 9.36 -10.45
N VAL A 155 4.25 10.21 -9.41
CA VAL A 155 3.82 11.62 -9.49
C VAL A 155 4.73 12.42 -10.43
N ALA A 156 6.04 12.38 -10.21
CA ALA A 156 6.99 13.17 -11.00
C ALA A 156 7.04 12.71 -12.46
N ALA A 157 6.96 11.39 -12.69
CA ALA A 157 6.91 10.76 -14.00
C ALA A 157 5.63 11.13 -14.76
N ALA A 158 4.46 11.09 -14.12
CA ALA A 158 3.20 11.47 -14.75
C ALA A 158 3.22 12.93 -15.25
N PHE A 159 3.74 13.86 -14.44
CA PHE A 159 3.89 15.27 -14.83
C PHE A 159 4.91 15.46 -15.95
N ARG A 160 6.00 14.69 -15.95
CA ARG A 160 7.02 14.72 -17.00
C ARG A 160 6.48 14.18 -18.33
N GLN A 161 5.83 13.01 -18.32
CA GLN A 161 5.26 12.35 -19.50
C GLN A 161 4.19 13.23 -20.14
N ARG A 162 3.28 13.82 -19.34
CA ARG A 162 2.30 14.78 -19.83
C ARG A 162 2.96 16.06 -20.36
N GLY A 163 3.99 16.58 -19.68
CA GLY A 163 4.75 17.74 -20.14
C GLY A 163 5.46 17.53 -21.48
N GLU A 164 5.88 16.31 -21.79
CA GLU A 164 6.49 15.96 -23.08
C GLU A 164 5.48 15.86 -24.23
N GLY A 165 4.24 15.46 -23.94
CA GLY A 165 3.14 15.38 -24.91
C GLY A 165 2.48 16.73 -25.25
N VAL A 166 2.73 17.79 -24.47
CA VAL A 166 2.15 19.12 -24.71
C VAL A 166 3.03 19.94 -25.66
N GLN A 167 2.43 20.39 -26.76
CA GLN A 167 3.11 21.19 -27.80
C GLN A 167 3.26 22.67 -27.40
N THR A 168 2.45 23.15 -26.45
CA THR A 168 2.49 24.53 -25.97
C THR A 168 3.74 24.77 -25.10
N PRO A 169 4.66 25.67 -25.49
CA PRO A 169 5.96 25.83 -24.81
C PRO A 169 5.82 26.30 -23.35
N LEU A 170 4.81 27.13 -23.04
CA LEU A 170 4.55 27.62 -21.69
C LEU A 170 4.09 26.50 -20.73
N LEU A 171 3.12 25.68 -21.15
CA LEU A 171 2.66 24.55 -20.33
C LEU A 171 3.76 23.49 -20.16
N LYS A 172 4.56 23.24 -21.20
CA LYS A 172 5.69 22.31 -21.14
C LYS A 172 6.74 22.74 -20.11
N GLY A 173 7.06 24.03 -20.07
CA GLY A 173 7.95 24.60 -19.06
C GLY A 173 7.39 24.45 -17.65
N LEU A 174 6.11 24.76 -17.45
CA LEU A 174 5.43 24.66 -16.16
C LEU A 174 5.37 23.21 -15.64
N LEU A 175 4.99 22.25 -16.49
CA LEU A 175 4.88 20.83 -16.12
C LEU A 175 6.23 20.21 -15.79
N ARG A 176 7.29 20.56 -16.55
CA ARG A 176 8.66 20.12 -16.25
C ARG A 176 9.20 20.75 -14.96
N GLY A 177 8.93 22.04 -14.73
CA GLY A 177 9.27 22.71 -13.48
C GLY A 177 8.56 22.10 -12.28
N ALA A 178 7.26 21.80 -12.43
CA ALA A 178 6.47 21.12 -11.40
C ALA A 178 7.01 19.73 -11.09
N SER A 179 7.37 18.92 -12.10
CA SER A 179 8.00 17.61 -11.91
C SER A 179 9.29 17.71 -11.09
N GLY A 180 10.16 18.68 -11.40
CA GLY A 180 11.39 18.92 -10.63
C GLY A 180 11.13 19.33 -9.18
N LEU A 181 10.15 20.21 -8.95
CA LEU A 181 9.75 20.65 -7.61
C LEU A 181 9.14 19.52 -6.78
N ILE A 182 8.31 18.67 -7.40
CA ILE A 182 7.72 17.48 -6.78
C ILE A 182 8.82 16.51 -6.37
N SER A 183 9.79 16.23 -7.23
CA SER A 183 10.93 15.34 -6.90
C SER A 183 11.76 15.88 -5.75
N LEU A 184 12.07 17.19 -5.74
CA LEU A 184 12.79 17.83 -4.64
C LEU A 184 11.99 17.74 -3.32
N GLY A 185 10.69 18.04 -3.39
CA GLY A 185 9.78 17.94 -2.25
C GLY A 185 9.65 16.51 -1.73
N ALA A 186 9.62 15.51 -2.62
CA ALA A 186 9.58 14.10 -2.26
C ALA A 186 10.86 13.68 -1.52
N ILE A 187 12.04 14.08 -1.99
CA ILE A 187 13.32 13.79 -1.29
C ILE A 187 13.33 14.41 0.11
N ALA A 188 12.94 15.68 0.22
CA ALA A 188 12.87 16.38 1.51
C ALA A 188 11.85 15.73 2.45
N GLY A 189 10.66 15.38 1.94
CA GLY A 189 9.59 14.73 2.69
C GLY A 189 9.98 13.34 3.17
N MET A 190 10.51 12.48 2.28
CA MET A 190 10.98 11.15 2.64
C MET A 190 12.09 11.20 3.68
N THR A 191 13.03 12.16 3.55
CA THR A 191 14.08 12.36 4.55
C THR A 191 13.48 12.72 5.92
N SER A 192 12.47 13.58 5.95
CA SER A 192 11.76 13.94 7.19
C SER A 192 11.06 12.72 7.83
N VAL A 193 10.38 11.89 7.03
CA VAL A 193 9.72 10.66 7.51
C VAL A 193 10.74 9.65 8.05
N LEU A 194 11.91 9.50 7.39
CA LEU A 194 12.98 8.66 7.90
C LEU A 194 13.45 9.14 9.28
N LEU A 195 13.73 10.44 9.42
CA LEU A 195 14.19 11.02 10.68
C LEU A 195 13.19 10.79 11.83
N ILE A 196 11.90 11.00 11.59
CA ILE A 196 10.89 10.84 12.64
C ILE A 196 10.72 9.37 13.05
N THR A 197 10.87 8.45 12.10
CA THR A 197 10.80 7.00 12.36
C THR A 197 12.01 6.54 13.18
N PHE A 198 13.22 7.00 12.84
CA PHE A 198 14.43 6.73 13.64
C PHE A 198 14.29 7.27 15.07
N LEU A 199 13.76 8.48 15.24
CA LEU A 199 13.53 9.06 16.55
C LEU A 199 12.53 8.25 17.37
N GLY A 200 11.41 7.85 16.76
CA GLY A 200 10.37 7.05 17.40
C GLY A 200 10.89 5.68 17.86
N GLN A 201 11.59 4.96 16.98
CA GLN A 201 12.15 3.65 17.28
C GLN A 201 13.10 3.67 18.48
N VAL A 202 14.00 4.64 18.52
CA VAL A 202 14.99 4.78 19.59
C VAL A 202 14.31 5.06 20.94
N ARG A 203 13.21 5.83 20.97
CA ARG A 203 12.43 6.10 22.19
C ARG A 203 11.69 4.86 22.68
N ILE A 204 11.09 4.09 21.77
CA ILE A 204 10.40 2.85 22.11
C ILE A 204 11.39 1.86 22.73
N PHE A 205 12.59 1.73 22.18
CA PHE A 205 13.63 0.86 22.73
C PHE A 205 14.12 1.32 24.11
N LEU A 206 14.26 2.62 24.31
CA LEU A 206 14.59 3.19 25.61
C LEU A 206 13.50 2.89 26.66
N ALA A 207 12.23 3.02 26.30
CA ALA A 207 11.11 2.69 27.19
C ALA A 207 11.11 1.19 27.56
N MET A 208 11.23 0.30 26.56
CA MET A 208 11.31 -1.16 26.81
C MET A 208 12.52 -1.56 27.66
N ALA A 209 13.66 -0.89 27.48
CA ALA A 209 14.85 -1.12 28.31
C ALA A 209 14.67 -0.65 29.76
N ARG A 210 13.93 0.45 29.97
CA ARG A 210 13.54 0.92 31.31
C ARG A 210 12.56 -0.02 31.99
N ASP A 211 11.68 -0.65 31.21
CA ASP A 211 10.73 -1.66 31.69
C ASP A 211 11.39 -3.03 31.93
N GLY A 212 12.69 -3.17 31.66
CA GLY A 212 13.45 -4.41 31.86
C GLY A 212 13.23 -5.48 30.79
N LEU A 213 12.52 -5.16 29.70
CA LEU A 213 12.26 -6.07 28.57
C LEU A 213 13.47 -6.21 27.64
N LEU A 214 14.38 -5.23 27.65
CA LEU A 214 15.62 -5.24 26.86
C LEU A 214 16.85 -4.99 27.74
N PRO A 215 18.05 -5.46 27.34
CA PRO A 215 19.28 -5.22 28.09
C PRO A 215 19.54 -3.72 28.31
N PRO A 216 19.47 -3.21 29.55
CA PRO A 216 19.60 -1.79 29.83
C PRO A 216 21.00 -1.26 29.54
N SER A 217 22.01 -2.14 29.58
CA SER A 217 23.41 -1.81 29.29
C SER A 217 23.64 -1.28 27.87
N ILE A 218 22.77 -1.63 26.91
CA ILE A 218 22.90 -1.21 25.51
C ILE A 218 21.80 -0.21 25.16
N PHE A 219 20.55 -0.50 25.52
CA PHE A 219 19.38 0.26 25.07
C PHE A 219 19.01 1.43 26.00
N ALA A 220 19.42 1.38 27.28
CA ALA A 220 19.24 2.48 28.24
C ALA A 220 20.52 3.30 28.47
N ALA A 221 21.60 3.03 27.73
CA ALA A 221 22.87 3.75 27.82
C ALA A 221 22.77 5.15 27.18
N VAL A 222 22.40 6.12 28.01
CA VAL A 222 22.22 7.52 27.60
C VAL A 222 23.56 8.28 27.62
N HIS A 223 23.84 9.02 26.55
CA HIS A 223 25.07 9.80 26.42
C HIS A 223 25.10 10.96 27.45
N PRO A 224 26.20 11.17 28.20
CA PRO A 224 26.25 12.13 29.31
C PRO A 224 26.02 13.60 28.88
N ARG A 225 26.54 14.00 27.70
CA ARG A 225 26.36 15.36 27.15
C ARG A 225 25.04 15.59 26.42
N PHE A 226 24.68 14.71 25.48
CA PHE A 226 23.51 14.89 24.61
C PHE A 226 22.21 14.29 25.15
N LYS A 227 22.28 13.51 26.23
CA LYS A 227 21.15 12.80 26.82
C LYS A 227 20.38 11.92 25.82
N THR A 228 21.06 11.41 24.80
CA THR A 228 20.51 10.50 23.78
C THR A 228 21.06 9.08 23.92
N PRO A 229 20.25 8.04 23.65
CA PRO A 229 20.68 6.64 23.70
C PRO A 229 21.53 6.26 22.47
N HIS A 230 22.76 6.75 22.44
CA HIS A 230 23.69 6.65 21.31
C HIS A 230 24.01 5.21 20.85
N LEU A 231 24.20 4.25 21.77
CA LEU A 231 24.45 2.84 21.40
C LEU A 231 23.24 2.23 20.68
N SER A 232 22.03 2.48 21.19
CA SER A 232 20.80 2.02 20.56
C SER A 232 20.65 2.59 19.15
N THR A 233 20.90 3.90 18.98
CA THR A 233 20.79 4.55 17.67
C THR A 233 21.80 3.99 16.68
N LEU A 234 23.05 3.78 17.10
CA LEU A 234 24.08 3.23 16.21
C LEU A 234 23.76 1.78 15.80
N LEU A 235 23.40 0.93 16.76
CA LEU A 235 23.06 -0.47 16.49
C LEU A 235 21.86 -0.58 15.55
N VAL A 236 20.80 0.17 15.84
CA VAL A 236 19.60 0.21 14.99
C VAL A 236 19.92 0.75 13.60
N GLY A 237 20.70 1.83 13.51
CA GLY A 237 21.11 2.42 12.24
C GLY A 237 21.87 1.42 11.37
N ILE A 238 22.85 0.71 11.94
CA ILE A 238 23.61 -0.33 11.24
C ILE A 238 22.68 -1.44 10.73
N VAL A 239 21.76 -1.92 11.57
CA VAL A 239 20.81 -2.98 11.18
C VAL A 239 19.90 -2.50 10.05
N ILE A 240 19.34 -1.29 10.14
CA ILE A 240 18.48 -0.73 9.10
C ILE A 240 19.24 -0.53 7.81
N SER A 241 20.47 0.00 7.86
CA SER A 241 21.32 0.16 6.66
C SER A 241 21.64 -1.17 6.00
N LEU A 242 21.92 -2.21 6.79
CA LEU A 242 22.16 -3.56 6.28
C LEU A 242 20.90 -4.11 5.59
N VAL A 243 19.76 -4.07 6.27
CA VAL A 243 18.49 -4.59 5.72
C VAL A 243 18.08 -3.83 4.46
N ALA A 244 18.23 -2.50 4.45
CA ALA A 244 17.94 -1.66 3.29
C ALA A 244 18.89 -1.93 2.09
N ALA A 245 20.14 -2.32 2.33
CA ALA A 245 21.10 -2.63 1.28
C ALA A 245 20.85 -3.99 0.60
N PHE A 246 20.33 -4.97 1.34
CA PHE A 246 20.20 -6.35 0.84
C PHE A 246 18.78 -6.79 0.49
N THR A 247 17.75 -6.00 0.83
CA THR A 247 16.36 -6.44 0.73
C THR A 247 15.54 -5.52 -0.17
N PRO A 248 14.78 -6.07 -1.15
CA PRO A 248 13.95 -5.25 -2.02
C PRO A 248 12.81 -4.56 -1.26
N ILE A 249 12.49 -3.32 -1.66
CA ILE A 249 11.48 -2.48 -0.99
C ILE A 249 10.11 -3.14 -0.93
N THR A 250 9.72 -3.89 -1.96
CA THR A 250 8.42 -4.56 -2.04
C THR A 250 8.27 -5.69 -1.02
N MET A 251 9.38 -6.34 -0.63
CA MET A 251 9.35 -7.32 0.46
C MET A 251 9.25 -6.62 1.82
N LEU A 252 10.01 -5.54 2.02
CA LEU A 252 9.94 -4.72 3.23
C LEU A 252 8.53 -4.18 3.48
N GLU A 253 7.91 -3.62 2.44
CA GLU A 253 6.55 -3.07 2.51
C GLU A 253 5.55 -4.14 2.98
N LYS A 254 5.60 -5.35 2.40
CA LYS A 254 4.73 -6.47 2.81
C LYS A 254 4.97 -6.85 4.28
N MET A 255 6.23 -6.98 4.70
CA MET A 255 6.57 -7.34 6.08
C MET A 255 6.09 -6.28 7.08
N VAL A 256 6.29 -5.00 6.75
CA VAL A 256 5.86 -3.87 7.58
C VAL A 256 4.34 -3.81 7.67
N ASN A 257 3.62 -4.01 6.56
CA ASN A 257 2.17 -4.02 6.54
C ASN A 257 1.61 -5.15 7.42
N ILE A 258 2.11 -6.39 7.29
CA ILE A 258 1.70 -7.51 8.16
C ILE A 258 1.94 -7.18 9.64
N GLY A 259 3.14 -6.70 9.98
CA GLY A 259 3.49 -6.36 11.36
C GLY A 259 2.62 -5.24 11.95
N THR A 260 2.30 -4.23 11.15
CA THR A 260 1.53 -3.06 11.58
C THR A 260 0.05 -3.38 11.71
N LEU A 261 -0.51 -4.14 10.76
CA LEU A 261 -1.87 -4.66 10.84
C LEU A 261 -2.05 -5.52 12.10
N MET A 262 -1.08 -6.40 12.41
CA MET A 262 -1.07 -7.17 13.65
C MET A 262 -1.03 -6.27 14.88
N ALA A 263 -0.18 -5.25 14.88
CA ALA A 263 -0.11 -4.28 15.98
C ALA A 263 -1.46 -3.56 16.18
N PHE A 264 -2.15 -3.19 15.11
CA PHE A 264 -3.46 -2.54 15.19
C PHE A 264 -4.55 -3.49 15.70
N VAL A 265 -4.53 -4.77 15.32
CA VAL A 265 -5.40 -5.79 15.93
C VAL A 265 -5.17 -5.85 17.44
N MET A 266 -3.90 -5.89 17.87
CA MET A 266 -3.55 -5.91 19.30
C MET A 266 -4.00 -4.64 20.02
N VAL A 267 -3.84 -3.46 19.41
CA VAL A 267 -4.29 -2.19 20.01
C VAL A 267 -5.82 -2.15 20.14
N CYS A 268 -6.57 -2.54 19.10
CA CYS A 268 -8.03 -2.62 19.17
C CYS A 268 -8.50 -3.57 20.28
N ALA A 269 -7.89 -4.75 20.38
CA ALA A 269 -8.18 -5.72 21.44
C ALA A 269 -7.80 -5.16 22.83
N ALA A 270 -6.62 -4.56 22.97
CA ALA A 270 -6.12 -4.01 24.23
C ALA A 270 -7.04 -2.90 24.75
N VAL A 271 -7.53 -2.00 23.89
CA VAL A 271 -8.46 -0.93 24.29
C VAL A 271 -9.80 -1.51 24.76
N MET A 272 -10.30 -2.57 24.11
CA MET A 272 -11.50 -3.28 24.56
C MET A 272 -11.30 -3.94 25.92
N VAL A 273 -10.18 -4.65 26.12
CA VAL A 273 -9.83 -5.29 27.40
C VAL A 273 -9.67 -4.25 28.50
N LEU A 274 -8.99 -3.13 28.22
CA LEU A 274 -8.80 -2.03 29.16
C LEU A 274 -10.15 -1.41 29.57
N ARG A 275 -11.14 -1.37 28.67
CA ARG A 275 -12.48 -0.87 28.96
C ARG A 275 -13.19 -1.72 30.01
N ILE A 276 -12.99 -3.03 29.96
CA ILE A 276 -13.62 -4.01 30.84
C ILE A 276 -12.88 -4.11 32.18
N GLN A 277 -11.55 -4.23 32.14
CA GLN A 277 -10.74 -4.46 33.35
C GLN A 277 -10.56 -3.21 34.21
N ARG A 278 -10.46 -2.02 33.60
CA ARG A 278 -10.19 -0.76 34.31
C ARG A 278 -11.21 0.32 33.94
N PRO A 279 -12.49 0.17 34.33
CA PRO A 279 -13.56 1.06 33.88
C PRO A 279 -13.45 2.48 34.44
N HIS A 280 -12.87 2.66 35.63
CA HIS A 280 -12.81 3.93 36.38
C HIS A 280 -11.60 4.82 36.05
N VAL A 281 -10.71 4.40 35.15
CA VAL A 281 -9.55 5.23 34.77
C VAL A 281 -10.03 6.48 34.05
N GLU A 282 -9.48 7.64 34.42
CA GLU A 282 -9.73 8.89 33.73
C GLU A 282 -9.24 8.82 32.28
N ARG A 283 -10.12 9.16 31.34
CA ARG A 283 -9.87 9.07 29.89
C ARG A 283 -10.19 10.41 29.26
N PRO A 284 -9.17 11.20 28.91
CA PRO A 284 -9.39 12.51 28.31
C PRO A 284 -10.03 12.43 26.91
N PHE A 285 -9.72 11.36 26.17
CA PHE A 285 -10.41 10.99 24.94
C PHE A 285 -11.11 9.64 25.12
N ARG A 286 -12.35 9.54 24.64
CA ARG A 286 -13.12 8.29 24.61
C ARG A 286 -13.54 8.03 23.18
N THR A 287 -13.20 6.85 22.67
CA THR A 287 -13.68 6.41 21.37
C THR A 287 -15.21 6.32 21.39
N PRO A 288 -15.91 6.90 20.40
CA PRO A 288 -17.35 6.67 20.26
C PRO A 288 -17.57 5.17 20.01
N CYS A 289 -18.65 4.60 20.54
CA CYS A 289 -19.10 3.23 20.22
C CYS A 289 -18.00 2.15 20.17
N LEU A 290 -17.12 2.08 21.18
CA LEU A 290 -15.96 1.18 21.19
C LEU A 290 -16.29 -0.29 20.86
N PHE A 291 -17.41 -0.81 21.35
CA PHE A 291 -17.81 -2.21 21.09
C PHE A 291 -18.24 -2.47 19.65
N VAL A 292 -18.41 -1.42 18.83
CA VAL A 292 -18.63 -1.53 17.38
C VAL A 292 -17.31 -1.33 16.65
N PHE A 293 -16.61 -0.22 16.92
CA PHE A 293 -15.36 0.12 16.21
C PHE A 293 -14.18 -0.79 16.55
N GLY A 294 -14.13 -1.34 17.77
CA GLY A 294 -13.08 -2.28 18.19
C GLY A 294 -13.12 -3.59 17.39
N PRO A 295 -14.24 -4.34 17.40
CA PRO A 295 -14.38 -5.53 16.58
C PRO A 295 -14.28 -5.24 15.08
N LEU A 296 -14.86 -4.13 14.61
CA LEU A 296 -14.75 -3.74 13.20
C LEU A 296 -13.29 -3.51 12.79
N GLY A 297 -12.51 -2.80 13.62
CA GLY A 297 -11.09 -2.60 13.39
C GLY A 297 -10.31 -3.92 13.35
N ILE A 298 -10.59 -4.83 14.27
CA ILE A 298 -9.98 -6.18 14.27
C ILE A 298 -10.31 -6.91 12.97
N VAL A 299 -11.59 -6.95 12.57
CA VAL A 299 -12.03 -7.64 11.36
C VAL A 299 -11.39 -7.02 10.12
N VAL A 300 -11.38 -5.70 9.97
CA VAL A 300 -10.79 -5.02 8.81
C VAL A 300 -9.29 -5.30 8.71
N ASN A 301 -8.54 -5.19 9.81
CA ASN A 301 -7.11 -5.46 9.80
C ASN A 301 -6.80 -6.94 9.51
N LEU A 302 -7.57 -7.87 10.06
CA LEU A 302 -7.43 -9.30 9.76
C LEU A 302 -7.76 -9.61 8.30
N VAL A 303 -8.82 -9.02 7.76
CA VAL A 303 -9.17 -9.17 6.34
C VAL A 303 -8.05 -8.65 5.46
N MET A 304 -7.53 -7.44 5.71
CA MET A 304 -6.39 -6.90 4.95
C MET A 304 -5.15 -7.79 5.03
N MET A 305 -4.87 -8.36 6.22
CA MET A 305 -3.76 -9.29 6.42
C MET A 305 -3.94 -10.58 5.63
N LEU A 306 -5.17 -11.09 5.50
CA LEU A 306 -5.49 -12.28 4.70
C LEU A 306 -5.34 -12.05 3.19
N PHE A 307 -5.53 -10.83 2.71
CA PHE A 307 -5.34 -10.48 1.30
C PHE A 307 -3.87 -10.20 0.94
N LEU A 308 -2.96 -10.08 1.92
CA LEU A 308 -1.54 -10.01 1.62
C LEU A 308 -1.02 -11.39 1.15
N PRO A 309 -0.31 -11.46 0.02
CA PRO A 309 0.25 -12.73 -0.46
C PRO A 309 1.28 -13.25 0.56
N PRO A 310 1.25 -14.54 0.91
CA PRO A 310 2.34 -15.13 1.67
C PRO A 310 3.63 -14.98 0.86
N THR A 311 4.62 -14.31 1.43
CA THR A 311 5.96 -14.23 0.86
C THR A 311 6.59 -15.62 0.94
N THR A 312 6.51 -16.39 -0.14
CA THR A 312 7.40 -17.54 -0.40
C THR A 312 8.68 -17.07 -1.06
#